data_AF-A0A6N7PQX6-F1
#
_entry.id   AF-A0A6N7PQX6-F1
#
_cell.length_a   1.000
_cell.length_b   1.000
_cell.length_c   1.000
_cell.angle_alpha   90.00
_cell.angle_beta   90.00
_cell.angle_gamma   90.00
#
_symmetry.space_group_name_H-M   'P 1'
#
loop_
_entity.id
_entity.type
_entity.pdbx_description
1 polymer ?
#
loop_
_entity_poly.entity_id
_entity_poly.type
_entity_poly.pdbx_seq_one_letter_code
_entity_poly.pdbx_strand_id
1 'polypeptide(L)'
;MRRESIVWVCAASLLMFGCGKSSDDAEGTAAESEGAIGVAECDAYVKKMEAFLEGLPEEARAAREPGFKAMQKAWREAAQTPGGKEGLAATCKQNLDTLPSK
;
A
#
# COMPACT_ATOMS: atom_id res chain seq x y z
N MET A 1 -30.01 -8.75 38.54
CA MET A 1 -30.40 -8.86 37.12
C MET A 1 -30.42 -7.46 36.53
N ARG A 2 -29.32 -7.06 35.90
CA ARG A 2 -29.15 -6.98 34.43
C ARG A 2 -29.86 -5.79 33.80
N ARG A 3 -29.17 -4.65 33.70
CA ARG A 3 -29.12 -3.69 32.56
C ARG A 3 -28.58 -2.33 33.00
N GLU A 4 -27.49 -2.35 33.76
CA GLU A 4 -26.62 -1.19 33.95
C GLU A 4 -25.54 -1.25 32.84
N SER A 5 -25.07 -0.08 32.40
CA SER A 5 -23.74 0.15 31.76
C SER A 5 -23.57 0.37 30.25
N ILE A 6 -24.60 0.49 29.39
CA ILE A 6 -24.36 0.67 27.92
C ILE A 6 -24.60 2.10 27.39
N VAL A 7 -25.30 2.99 28.11
CA VAL A 7 -25.65 4.33 27.59
C VAL A 7 -24.63 5.43 27.94
N TRP A 8 -23.61 5.13 28.75
CA TRP A 8 -22.67 6.15 29.25
C TRP A 8 -21.30 6.19 28.56
N VAL A 9 -21.03 5.30 27.59
CA VAL A 9 -19.71 5.20 26.92
C VAL A 9 -19.61 6.07 25.64
N CYS A 10 -20.69 6.69 25.18
CA CYS A 10 -20.67 7.45 23.91
C CYS A 10 -20.47 8.97 24.03
N ALA A 11 -20.25 9.54 25.22
CA ALA A 11 -20.28 11.00 25.41
C ALA A 11 -18.98 11.65 25.93
N ALA A 12 -17.86 10.92 26.03
CA ALA A 12 -16.63 11.45 26.67
C ALA A 12 -15.32 11.25 25.88
N SER A 13 -15.37 11.01 24.56
CA SER A 13 -14.16 10.87 23.72
C SER A 13 -14.03 11.92 22.60
N LEU A 14 -14.77 13.03 22.68
CA LEU A 14 -14.80 14.10 21.67
C LEU A 14 -13.88 15.29 21.98
N LEU A 15 -12.70 15.06 22.59
CA LEU A 15 -11.74 16.14 22.89
C LEU A 15 -10.26 15.78 22.64
N MET A 16 -9.93 14.99 21.61
CA MET A 16 -8.55 14.85 21.11
C MET A 16 -8.47 14.51 19.61
N PHE A 17 -9.10 15.31 18.74
CA PHE A 17 -8.75 15.36 17.32
C PHE A 17 -8.69 16.83 16.88
N GLY A 18 -7.67 17.53 17.39
CA GLY A 18 -7.25 18.82 16.88
C GLY A 18 -6.64 18.64 15.50
N CYS A 19 -7.45 18.77 14.45
CA CYS A 19 -6.95 18.95 13.10
C CYS A 19 -6.57 20.43 12.93
N GLY A 20 -5.32 20.73 13.26
CA GLY A 20 -4.64 21.96 12.86
C GLY A 20 -4.56 22.06 11.34
N LYS A 21 -4.56 23.30 10.89
CA LYS A 21 -4.79 23.78 9.53
C LYS A 21 -3.46 24.13 8.83
N SER A 22 -3.38 23.76 7.54
CA SER A 22 -2.65 24.39 6.40
C SER A 22 -1.19 24.03 6.05
N SER A 23 -0.99 24.06 4.71
CA SER A 23 0.23 24.19 3.86
C SER A 23 0.89 22.87 3.45
N ASP A 24 0.91 22.42 2.18
CA ASP A 24 1.28 23.07 0.90
C ASP A 24 2.70 23.66 0.95
N ASP A 25 3.69 22.90 0.47
CA ASP A 25 4.53 23.27 -0.69
C ASP A 25 5.55 22.16 -1.03
N ALA A 26 6.12 22.29 -2.23
CA ALA A 26 6.85 21.35 -3.06
C ALA A 26 8.15 20.77 -2.48
N GLU A 27 8.57 19.61 -3.02
CA GLU A 27 9.67 19.54 -4.01
C GLU A 27 10.40 18.19 -3.94
N GLY A 28 10.60 17.59 -5.12
CA GLY A 28 11.37 16.36 -5.29
C GLY A 28 10.85 15.51 -6.43
N THR A 29 10.82 16.06 -7.65
CA THR A 29 10.69 15.24 -8.86
C THR A 29 12.00 14.47 -9.06
N ALA A 30 12.16 13.37 -8.34
CA ALA A 30 12.88 12.26 -8.90
C ALA A 30 11.94 11.71 -9.98
N ALA A 31 12.44 11.60 -11.21
CA ALA A 31 11.77 10.79 -12.21
C ALA A 31 11.77 9.34 -11.69
N GLU A 32 10.83 9.01 -10.80
CA GLU A 32 10.37 7.67 -10.57
C GLU A 32 9.85 7.22 -11.93
N SER A 33 10.64 6.39 -12.60
CA SER A 33 10.21 5.60 -13.75
C SER A 33 8.80 5.10 -13.46
N GLU A 34 7.82 5.49 -14.27
CA GLU A 34 6.41 5.17 -14.08
C GLU A 34 6.26 3.66 -13.81
N GLY A 35 6.09 3.29 -12.54
CA GLY A 35 6.03 1.89 -12.11
C GLY A 35 6.96 1.53 -10.94
N ALA A 36 8.07 2.23 -10.75
CA ALA A 36 8.98 2.01 -9.62
C ALA A 36 8.32 2.46 -8.30
N ILE A 37 8.57 1.70 -7.23
CA ILE A 37 8.11 1.94 -5.86
C ILE A 37 9.23 2.55 -5.01
N GLY A 38 10.48 2.38 -5.45
CA GLY A 38 11.65 2.91 -4.74
C GLY A 38 12.05 2.07 -3.52
N VAL A 39 11.64 0.81 -3.51
CA VAL A 39 12.02 -0.24 -2.55
C VAL A 39 12.39 -1.47 -3.36
N ALA A 40 13.67 -1.88 -3.30
CA ALA A 40 14.24 -2.86 -4.21
C ALA A 40 13.47 -4.20 -4.23
N GLU A 41 13.04 -4.68 -3.07
CA GLU A 41 12.26 -5.90 -2.92
C GLU A 41 10.87 -5.77 -3.55
N CYS A 42 10.24 -4.60 -3.44
CA CYS A 42 8.94 -4.32 -4.07
C CYS A 42 9.05 -4.18 -5.58
N ASP A 43 10.10 -3.52 -6.07
CA ASP A 43 10.37 -3.40 -7.50
C ASP A 43 10.64 -4.78 -8.13
N ALA A 44 11.37 -5.65 -7.42
CA ALA A 44 11.57 -7.04 -7.84
C ALA A 44 10.26 -7.85 -7.82
N TYR A 45 9.40 -7.66 -6.82
CA TYR A 45 8.07 -8.28 -6.77
C TYR A 45 7.21 -7.85 -7.95
N VAL A 46 7.12 -6.54 -8.21
CA VAL A 46 6.34 -5.96 -9.31
C VAL A 46 6.77 -6.57 -10.63
N LYS A 47 8.07 -6.57 -10.91
CA LYS A 47 8.62 -7.16 -12.14
C LYS A 47 8.26 -8.64 -12.31
N LYS A 48 8.33 -9.44 -11.24
CA LYS A 48 7.93 -10.87 -11.31
C LYS A 48 6.43 -11.04 -11.52
N MET A 49 5.60 -10.22 -10.85
CA MET A 49 4.16 -10.24 -11.04
C MET A 49 3.76 -9.83 -12.45
N GLU A 50 4.40 -8.82 -13.04
CA GLU A 50 4.18 -8.41 -14.43
C GLU A 50 4.49 -9.56 -15.38
N ALA A 51 5.66 -10.20 -15.25
CA ALA A 51 6.01 -11.37 -16.05
C ALA A 51 5.05 -12.56 -15.83
N PHE A 52 4.51 -12.72 -14.61
CA PHE A 52 3.48 -13.72 -14.35
C PHE A 52 2.19 -13.39 -15.15
N LEU A 53 1.69 -12.17 -15.00
CA LEU A 53 0.48 -11.66 -15.65
C LEU A 53 0.57 -11.69 -17.19
N GLU A 54 1.73 -11.38 -17.76
CA GLU A 54 1.97 -11.43 -19.21
C GLU A 54 1.79 -12.82 -19.81
N GLY A 55 2.05 -13.89 -19.03
CA GLY A 55 1.83 -15.25 -19.51
C GLY A 55 0.45 -15.83 -19.16
N LEU A 56 -0.47 -15.02 -18.63
CA LEU A 56 -1.86 -15.43 -18.47
C LEU A 56 -2.67 -15.16 -19.74
N PRO A 57 -3.75 -15.93 -19.99
CA PRO A 57 -4.76 -15.55 -20.98
C PRO A 57 -5.32 -14.15 -20.69
N GLU A 58 -5.70 -13.42 -21.74
CA GLU A 58 -6.12 -12.02 -21.65
C GLU A 58 -7.20 -11.79 -20.60
N GLU A 59 -8.24 -12.61 -20.56
CA GLU A 59 -9.34 -12.51 -19.60
C GLU A 59 -8.85 -12.62 -18.14
N ALA A 60 -7.94 -13.56 -17.87
CA ALA A 60 -7.36 -13.77 -16.55
C ALA A 60 -6.40 -12.65 -16.15
N ARG A 61 -5.68 -12.05 -17.11
CA ARG A 61 -4.85 -10.87 -16.89
C ARG A 61 -5.71 -9.64 -16.60
N ALA A 62 -6.72 -9.39 -17.42
CA ALA A 62 -7.65 -8.27 -17.29
C ALA A 62 -8.37 -8.27 -15.94
N ALA A 63 -8.71 -9.46 -15.41
CA ALA A 63 -9.31 -9.59 -14.08
C ALA A 63 -8.34 -9.22 -12.92
N ARG A 64 -7.03 -9.31 -13.12
CA ARG A 64 -6.00 -9.14 -12.06
C ARG A 64 -5.31 -7.78 -12.12
N GLU A 65 -5.16 -7.21 -13.31
CA GLU A 65 -4.43 -5.97 -13.55
C GLU A 65 -4.93 -4.78 -12.70
N PRO A 66 -6.24 -4.54 -12.50
CA PRO A 66 -6.72 -3.41 -11.69
C PRO A 66 -6.28 -3.50 -10.22
N GLY A 67 -6.37 -4.70 -9.63
CA GLY A 67 -5.93 -4.94 -8.25
C GLY A 67 -4.42 -4.77 -8.10
N PHE A 68 -3.65 -5.23 -9.09
CA PHE A 68 -2.21 -5.07 -9.09
C PHE A 68 -1.79 -3.59 -9.23
N LYS A 69 -2.44 -2.82 -10.11
CA LYS A 69 -2.21 -1.37 -10.24
C LYS A 69 -2.56 -0.61 -8.96
N ALA A 70 -3.67 -0.96 -8.30
CA ALA A 70 -4.05 -0.36 -7.03
C ALA A 70 -3.03 -0.65 -5.92
N MET A 71 -2.51 -1.88 -5.85
CA MET A 71 -1.45 -2.27 -4.92
C MET A 71 -0.17 -1.46 -5.16
N GLN A 72 0.29 -1.36 -6.42
CA GLN A 72 1.47 -0.55 -6.74
C GLN A 72 1.31 0.92 -6.30
N LYS A 73 0.13 1.50 -6.52
CA LYS A 73 -0.17 2.87 -6.08
C LYS A 73 -0.06 3.00 -4.56
N ALA A 74 -0.70 2.11 -3.80
CA ALA A 74 -0.67 2.13 -2.34
C ALA A 74 0.76 1.95 -1.79
N TRP A 75 1.57 1.10 -2.43
CA TRP A 75 2.98 0.91 -2.04
C TRP A 75 3.83 2.15 -2.36
N ARG A 76 3.62 2.82 -3.50
CA ARG A 76 4.27 4.12 -3.77
C ARG A 76 3.91 5.16 -2.71
N GLU A 77 2.64 5.25 -2.32
CA GLU A 77 2.19 6.16 -1.27
C GLU A 77 2.87 5.87 0.08
N ALA A 78 2.95 4.59 0.47
CA ALA A 78 3.65 4.20 1.70
C ALA A 78 5.17 4.44 1.62
N ALA A 79 5.78 4.25 0.46
CA ALA A 79 7.21 4.46 0.23
C ALA A 79 7.64 5.94 0.31
N GLN A 80 6.71 6.90 0.40
CA GLN A 80 7.05 8.31 0.61
C GLN A 80 7.70 8.59 1.97
N THR A 81 7.63 7.64 2.92
CA THR A 81 8.23 7.78 4.26
C THR A 81 9.31 6.72 4.51
N PRO A 82 10.38 7.02 5.27
CA PRO A 82 11.40 6.02 5.61
C PRO A 82 10.84 4.78 6.31
N GLY A 83 9.95 4.95 7.29
CA GLY A 83 9.32 3.83 7.99
C GLY A 83 8.41 2.99 7.08
N GLY A 84 7.73 3.63 6.13
CA GLY A 84 6.95 2.91 5.11
C GLY A 84 7.83 2.10 4.17
N LYS A 85 9.00 2.61 3.76
CA LYS A 85 9.97 1.85 2.96
C LYS A 85 10.50 0.61 3.70
N GLU A 86 10.85 0.73 4.98
CA GLU A 86 11.29 -0.42 5.79
C GLU A 86 10.20 -1.50 5.92
N GLY A 87 8.96 -1.09 6.23
CA GLY A 87 7.84 -2.02 6.33
C GLY A 87 7.52 -2.71 4.99
N LEU A 88 7.62 -1.96 3.89
CA LEU A 88 7.44 -2.49 2.54
C LEU A 88 8.53 -3.49 2.16
N ALA A 89 9.80 -3.23 2.48
CA ALA A 89 10.88 -4.16 2.17
C ALA A 89 10.63 -5.56 2.74
N ALA A 90 10.20 -5.64 4.01
CA ALA A 90 9.83 -6.91 4.65
C ALA A 90 8.62 -7.57 3.98
N THR A 91 7.56 -6.79 3.71
CA THR A 91 6.33 -7.28 3.09
C THR A 91 6.57 -7.81 1.68
N CYS A 92 7.28 -7.05 0.85
CA CYS A 92 7.58 -7.41 -0.53
C CYS A 92 8.50 -8.62 -0.63
N LYS A 93 9.43 -8.78 0.32
CA LYS A 93 10.25 -10.00 0.43
C LYS A 93 9.39 -11.24 0.70
N GLN A 94 8.47 -11.16 1.66
CA GLN A 94 7.53 -12.27 1.92
C GLN A 94 6.68 -12.58 0.68
N ASN A 95 6.20 -11.55 -0.01
CA ASN A 95 5.42 -11.74 -1.22
C ASN A 95 6.24 -12.38 -2.35
N LEU A 96 7.52 -12.02 -2.49
CA LEU A 96 8.46 -12.65 -3.42
C LEU A 96 8.66 -14.15 -3.16
N ASP A 97 8.66 -14.57 -1.89
CA ASP A 97 8.80 -15.97 -1.50
C ASP A 97 7.54 -16.79 -1.82
N THR A 98 6.37 -16.14 -1.85
CA THR A 98 5.07 -16.80 -2.14
C THR A 98 4.64 -16.72 -3.60
N LEU A 99 5.34 -15.91 -4.39
CA LEU A 99 5.02 -15.71 -5.80
C LEU A 99 5.20 -17.03 -6.56
N PRO A 100 4.19 -17.51 -7.31
CA PRO A 100 4.33 -18.71 -8.11
C PRO A 100 5.51 -18.55 -9.07
N SER A 101 6.52 -19.39 -8.87
CA SER A 101 7.62 -19.55 -9.82
C SER A 101 7.05 -20.35 -11.00
N LYS A 102 6.93 -19.71 -12.17
CA LYS A 102 6.55 -20.41 -13.41
C LYS A 102 7.54 -21.53 -13.72
#